data_AF-A0A3P3ZSI1-F1
#
_entry.id   AF-A0A3P3ZSI1-F1
#
_cell.length_a   1.000
_cell.length_b   1.000
_cell.length_c   1.000
_cell.angle_alpha   90.00
_cell.angle_beta   90.00
_cell.angle_gamma   90.00
#
_symmetry.space_group_name_H-M   'P 1'
#
loop_
_entity.id
_entity.type
_entity.pdbx_description
1 polymer ?
#
loop_
_entity_poly.entity_id
_entity_poly.type
_entity_poly.pdbx_seq_one_letter_code
_entity_poly.pdbx_strand_id
1 'polypeptide(L)'
;MAMMVVGRLIGKYDVRLIMAVGLGMTVLSLWKMMHFDLLMDETPIIYTGLLQGFGVGLSYVPLSTVAFSSLPQTLRNEGTAFFNLLRNIGSSIGISIVQTLLTRNTQINHATLAEHITPYTLHSPAIGALDPAHPASILALNGQITRQAAMIAYNNDFELMMVVTLAVMPLLILLRPASRAPQGSERVIVD
;
A
#
# COMPACT_ATOMS: atom_id res chain seq x y z
N MET A 1 -8.92 5.21 16.13
CA MET A 1 -8.04 4.57 17.14
C MET A 1 -6.56 4.98 17.01
N ALA A 2 -5.92 4.86 15.84
CA ALA A 2 -4.52 5.27 15.64
C ALA A 2 -4.24 6.75 15.96
N MET A 3 -5.15 7.66 15.60
CA MET A 3 -5.01 9.10 15.90
C MET A 3 -5.01 9.43 17.40
N MET A 4 -5.69 8.62 18.23
CA MET A 4 -5.70 8.77 19.69
C MET A 4 -4.39 8.31 20.34
N VAL A 5 -3.75 7.28 19.78
CA VAL A 5 -2.46 6.76 20.26
C VAL A 5 -1.33 7.72 19.90
N VAL A 6 -1.36 8.27 18.69
CA VAL A 6 -0.36 9.24 18.22
C VAL A 6 -0.40 10.54 19.06
N GLY A 7 -1.59 11.04 19.39
CA GLY A 7 -1.73 12.24 20.24
C GLY A 7 -1.05 12.10 21.62
N ARG A 8 -0.95 10.88 22.16
CA ARG A 8 -0.23 10.60 23.42
C ARG A 8 1.28 10.37 23.24
N LEU A 9 1.73 9.91 22.07
CA LEU A 9 3.15 9.65 21.79
C LEU A 9 3.92 10.90 21.31
N ILE A 10 3.26 11.84 20.62
CA ILE A 10 3.87 13.10 20.11
C ILE A 10 4.53 13.91 21.24
N GLY A 11 4.09 13.76 22.49
CA GLY A 11 4.65 14.47 23.64
C GLY A 11 5.93 13.85 24.24
N LYS A 12 6.27 12.59 23.93
CA LYS A 12 7.35 11.85 24.61
C LYS A 12 8.49 11.37 23.70
N TYR A 13 8.24 11.16 22.41
CA TYR A 13 9.22 10.58 21.47
C TYR A 13 9.47 11.47 20.26
N ASP A 14 10.65 11.33 19.62
CA ASP A 14 10.95 12.01 18.36
C ASP A 14 9.96 11.59 17.27
N VAL A 15 9.35 12.57 16.63
CA VAL A 15 8.38 12.45 15.54
C VAL A 15 8.93 11.57 14.41
N ARG A 16 10.24 11.62 14.15
CA ARG A 16 10.92 10.79 13.15
C ARG A 16 10.84 9.30 13.47
N LEU A 17 10.97 8.94 14.74
CA LEU A 17 10.96 7.54 15.19
C LEU A 17 9.55 6.96 15.07
N ILE A 18 8.53 7.77 15.35
CA ILE A 18 7.12 7.39 15.17
C ILE A 18 6.82 7.14 13.67
N MET A 19 7.29 8.03 12.78
CA MET A 19 7.16 7.84 11.32
C MET A 19 7.90 6.59 10.85
N ALA A 20 9.13 6.35 11.32
CA ALA A 20 9.91 5.18 10.94
C ALA A 20 9.25 3.87 11.37
N VAL A 21 8.67 3.82 12.57
CA VAL A 21 7.89 2.66 13.03
C VAL A 21 6.65 2.45 12.15
N GLY A 22 5.93 3.51 11.82
CA GLY A 22 4.76 3.44 10.94
C GLY A 22 5.09 2.92 9.55
N LEU A 23 6.14 3.46 8.93
CA LEU A 23 6.64 2.97 7.63
C LEU A 23 7.15 1.53 7.74
N GLY A 24 7.82 1.17 8.83
CA GLY A 24 8.28 -0.20 9.09
C GLY A 24 7.12 -1.20 9.17
N MET A 25 6.01 -0.83 9.84
CA MET A 25 4.78 -1.63 9.85
C MET A 25 4.19 -1.79 8.45
N THR A 26 4.17 -0.73 7.64
CA THR A 26 3.71 -0.77 6.25
C THR A 26 4.59 -1.70 5.41
N VAL A 27 5.92 -1.63 5.54
CA VAL A 27 6.87 -2.52 4.86
C VAL A 27 6.65 -3.97 5.26
N LEU A 28 6.51 -4.26 6.56
CA LEU A 28 6.21 -5.61 7.05
C LEU A 28 4.90 -6.15 6.50
N SER A 29 3.88 -5.29 6.37
CA SER A 29 2.61 -5.66 5.75
C SER A 29 2.79 -5.99 4.27
N LEU A 30 3.47 -5.14 3.50
CA LEU A 30 3.71 -5.35 2.08
C LEU A 30 4.54 -6.61 1.81
N TRP A 31 5.54 -6.87 2.65
CA TRP A 31 6.33 -8.09 2.59
C TRP A 31 5.48 -9.36 2.78
N LYS A 32 4.52 -9.33 3.72
CA LYS A 32 3.56 -10.43 3.88
C LYS A 32 2.64 -10.58 2.66
N MET A 33 2.18 -9.46 2.09
CA MET A 33 1.28 -9.45 0.93
C MET A 33 1.95 -9.99 -0.34
N MET A 34 3.28 -9.85 -0.48
CA MET A 34 4.05 -10.43 -1.58
C MET A 34 3.94 -11.97 -1.66
N HIS A 35 3.60 -12.63 -0.56
CA HIS A 35 3.49 -14.08 -0.46
C HIS A 35 2.04 -14.56 -0.51
N PHE A 36 1.12 -13.74 -1.01
CA PHE A 36 -0.26 -14.16 -1.15
C PHE A 36 -0.42 -15.21 -2.25
N ASP A 37 -1.37 -16.12 -2.02
CA ASP A 37 -1.76 -17.17 -2.95
C ASP A 37 -3.29 -17.14 -3.14
N LEU A 38 -3.76 -17.61 -4.29
CA LEU A 38 -5.18 -17.76 -4.61
C LEU A 38 -5.91 -18.78 -3.73
N LEU A 39 -5.18 -19.72 -3.13
CA LEU A 39 -5.72 -20.76 -2.24
C LEU A 39 -5.66 -20.37 -0.75
N MET A 40 -5.21 -19.16 -0.44
CA MET A 40 -5.05 -18.71 0.94
C MET A 40 -6.40 -18.39 1.60
N ASP A 41 -6.47 -18.61 2.91
CA ASP A 41 -7.61 -18.22 3.74
C ASP A 41 -7.76 -16.69 3.83
N GLU A 42 -8.90 -16.17 4.30
CA GLU A 42 -9.17 -14.73 4.36
C GLU A 42 -8.42 -14.01 5.50
N THR A 43 -8.05 -14.75 6.54
CA THR A 43 -7.40 -14.24 7.77
C THR A 43 -6.14 -13.38 7.53
N PRO A 44 -5.19 -13.78 6.66
CA PRO A 44 -3.99 -13.01 6.34
C PRO A 44 -4.30 -11.67 5.70
N ILE A 45 -5.30 -11.60 4.82
CA ILE A 45 -5.75 -10.36 4.16
C ILE A 45 -6.25 -9.36 5.19
N ILE A 46 -7.06 -9.83 6.15
CA ILE A 46 -7.58 -9.01 7.24
C ILE A 46 -6.42 -8.49 8.11
N TYR A 47 -5.51 -9.38 8.50
CA TYR A 47 -4.37 -9.01 9.35
C TYR A 47 -3.45 -7.99 8.68
N THR A 48 -3.09 -8.20 7.40
CA THR A 48 -2.26 -7.24 6.65
C THR A 48 -3.00 -5.93 6.41
N GLY A 49 -4.31 -5.96 6.12
CA GLY A 49 -5.11 -4.74 5.95
C GLY A 49 -5.15 -3.90 7.23
N LEU A 50 -5.32 -4.55 8.39
CA LEU A 50 -5.23 -3.87 9.69
C LEU A 50 -3.82 -3.31 9.92
N LEU A 51 -2.78 -4.12 9.73
CA LEU A 51 -1.38 -3.71 9.93
C LEU A 51 -1.01 -2.51 9.05
N GLN A 52 -1.42 -2.54 7.77
CA GLN A 52 -1.20 -1.46 6.82
C GLN A 52 -1.96 -0.19 7.21
N GLY A 53 -3.23 -0.32 7.61
CA GLY A 53 -4.02 0.81 8.11
C GLY A 53 -3.39 1.49 9.32
N PHE A 54 -2.84 0.70 10.25
CA PHE A 54 -2.07 1.22 11.38
C PHE A 54 -0.76 1.89 10.94
N GLY A 55 0.01 1.27 10.05
CA GLY A 55 1.27 1.81 9.55
C GLY A 55 1.11 3.15 8.84
N VAL A 56 0.13 3.25 7.93
CA VAL A 56 -0.21 4.50 7.22
C VAL A 56 -0.72 5.56 8.19
N GLY A 57 -1.63 5.20 9.11
CA GLY A 57 -2.16 6.13 10.10
C GLY A 57 -1.10 6.69 11.04
N LEU A 58 -0.17 5.84 11.51
CA LEU A 58 0.93 6.22 12.39
C LEU A 58 1.94 7.12 11.69
N SER A 59 2.15 6.95 10.39
CA SER A 59 3.07 7.77 9.59
C SER A 59 2.47 9.11 9.18
N TYR A 60 1.17 9.14 8.83
CA TYR A 60 0.53 10.32 8.26
C TYR A 60 0.31 11.45 9.28
N VAL A 61 -0.10 11.11 10.51
CA VAL A 61 -0.35 12.11 11.57
C VAL A 61 0.90 12.96 11.87
N PRO A 62 2.07 12.39 12.21
CA PRO A 62 3.28 13.17 12.44
C PRO A 62 3.75 13.92 11.19
N LEU A 63 3.63 13.32 9.99
CA LEU A 63 3.99 13.98 8.74
C LEU A 63 3.18 15.27 8.52
N SER A 64 1.85 15.20 8.68
CA SER A 64 0.98 16.37 8.56
C SER A 64 1.29 17.42 9.63
N THR A 65 1.59 16.98 10.87
CA THR A 65 1.98 17.88 11.96
C THR A 65 3.27 18.65 11.64
N VAL A 66 4.29 17.97 11.11
CA VAL A 66 5.56 18.59 10.71
C VAL A 66 5.34 19.57 9.56
N ALA A 67 4.55 19.18 8.55
CA ALA A 67 4.27 20.02 7.37
C ALA A 67 3.65 21.38 7.74
N PHE A 68 2.77 21.41 8.75
CA PHE A 68 2.14 22.66 9.21
C PHE A 68 2.89 23.37 10.35
N SER A 69 3.89 22.72 10.97
CA SER A 69 4.63 23.30 12.09
C SER A 69 5.44 24.55 11.70
N SER A 70 5.87 24.65 10.44
CA SER A 70 6.63 25.80 9.92
C SER A 70 5.75 26.90 9.33
N LEU A 71 4.42 26.75 9.32
CA LEU A 71 3.51 27.64 8.63
C LEU A 71 2.78 28.60 9.60
N PRO A 72 2.77 29.92 9.34
CA PRO A 72 1.99 30.89 10.10
C PRO A 72 0.51 30.52 10.18
N GLN A 73 -0.16 30.79 11.30
CA GLN A 73 -1.57 30.43 11.50
C GLN A 73 -2.50 30.99 10.40
N THR A 74 -2.23 32.20 9.91
CA THR A 74 -3.00 32.86 8.84
C THR A 74 -2.96 32.11 7.51
N LEU A 75 -1.88 31.36 7.24
CA LEU A 75 -1.67 30.63 5.99
C LEU A 75 -2.08 29.16 6.08
N ARG A 76 -2.54 28.68 7.24
CA ARG A 76 -2.87 27.25 7.44
C ARG A 76 -3.98 26.75 6.53
N ASN A 77 -4.97 27.59 6.23
CA ASN A 77 -6.07 27.21 5.32
C ASN A 77 -5.54 26.96 3.90
N GLU A 78 -4.76 27.89 3.35
CA GLU A 78 -4.16 27.74 2.02
C GLU A 78 -3.13 26.60 1.98
N GLY A 79 -2.30 26.48 3.01
CA GLY A 79 -1.33 25.38 3.12
C GLY A 79 -2.02 24.02 3.17
N THR A 80 -3.18 23.91 3.84
CA THR A 80 -3.96 22.66 3.88
C THR A 80 -4.53 22.32 2.51
N ALA A 81 -5.06 23.32 1.79
CA ALA A 81 -5.54 23.12 0.42
C ALA A 81 -4.42 22.63 -0.50
N PHE A 82 -3.25 23.27 -0.43
CA PHE A 82 -2.08 22.88 -1.23
C PHE A 82 -1.54 21.49 -0.86
N PHE A 83 -1.45 21.17 0.44
CA PHE A 83 -1.04 19.85 0.91
C PHE A 83 -1.97 18.74 0.39
N ASN A 84 -3.28 18.96 0.47
CA ASN A 84 -4.26 18.02 -0.05
C ASN A 84 -4.19 17.87 -1.57
N LEU A 85 -3.96 18.97 -2.30
CA LEU A 85 -3.78 18.94 -3.75
C LEU A 85 -2.57 18.08 -4.14
N LEU A 86 -1.40 18.35 -3.54
CA LEU A 86 -0.18 17.58 -3.79
C LEU A 86 -0.38 16.10 -3.44
N ARG A 87 -1.03 15.82 -2.31
CA ARG A 87 -1.33 14.45 -1.89
C ARG A 87 -2.23 13.73 -2.90
N ASN A 88 -3.29 14.38 -3.37
CA ASN A 88 -4.21 13.80 -4.34
C ASN A 88 -3.51 13.55 -5.68
N ILE A 89 -2.68 14.48 -6.15
CA ILE A 89 -1.87 14.31 -7.37
C ILE A 89 -0.90 13.14 -7.21
N GLY A 90 -0.13 13.11 -6.12
CA GLY A 90 0.82 12.04 -5.85
C GLY A 90 0.15 10.67 -5.75
N SER A 91 -0.99 10.59 -5.08
CA SER A 91 -1.79 9.37 -4.99
C SER A 91 -2.30 8.93 -6.36
N SER A 92 -2.85 9.83 -7.17
CA SER A 92 -3.35 9.50 -8.51
C SER A 92 -2.24 9.01 -9.44
N ILE A 93 -1.06 9.65 -9.39
CA ILE A 93 0.11 9.21 -10.17
C ILE A 93 0.54 7.81 -9.71
N GLY A 94 0.68 7.60 -8.40
CA GLY A 94 1.07 6.30 -7.84
C GLY A 94 0.10 5.18 -8.23
N ILE A 95 -1.21 5.41 -8.06
CA ILE A 95 -2.26 4.45 -8.44
C ILE A 95 -2.21 4.16 -9.95
N SER A 96 -2.04 5.19 -10.79
CA SER A 96 -2.00 5.00 -12.25
C SER A 96 -0.81 4.17 -12.70
N ILE A 97 0.36 4.39 -12.10
CA ILE A 97 1.57 3.61 -12.40
C ILE A 97 1.36 2.15 -12.01
N VAL A 98 0.92 1.90 -10.78
CA VAL A 98 0.64 0.54 -10.28
C VAL A 98 -0.41 -0.14 -11.15
N GLN A 99 -1.52 0.52 -11.46
CA GLN A 99 -2.58 -0.07 -12.29
C GLN A 99 -2.09 -0.41 -13.71
N THR A 100 -1.24 0.44 -14.28
CA THR A 100 -0.64 0.20 -15.60
C THR A 100 0.29 -1.01 -15.55
N LEU A 101 1.14 -1.10 -14.52
CA LEU A 101 2.04 -2.24 -14.30
C LEU A 101 1.26 -3.52 -14.05
N LEU A 102 0.24 -3.51 -13.22
CA LEU A 102 -0.66 -4.64 -12.97
C LEU A 102 -1.22 -5.19 -14.29
N THR A 103 -1.79 -4.30 -15.11
CA THR A 103 -2.41 -4.69 -16.39
C THR A 103 -1.38 -5.28 -17.34
N ARG A 104 -0.23 -4.61 -17.49
CA ARG A 104 0.86 -5.06 -18.38
C ARG A 104 1.47 -6.38 -17.92
N ASN A 105 1.76 -6.51 -16.63
CA ASN A 105 2.36 -7.71 -16.06
C ASN A 105 1.38 -8.89 -16.09
N THR A 106 0.09 -8.66 -15.87
CA THR A 106 -0.94 -9.70 -16.02
C THR A 106 -0.96 -10.25 -17.44
N GLN A 107 -0.87 -9.38 -18.46
CA GLN A 107 -0.80 -9.82 -19.87
C GLN A 107 0.46 -10.62 -20.17
N ILE A 108 1.62 -10.16 -19.70
CA ILE A 108 2.90 -10.86 -19.87
C ILE A 108 2.85 -12.24 -19.20
N ASN A 109 2.45 -12.28 -17.92
CA ASN A 109 2.34 -13.52 -17.16
C ASN A 109 1.33 -14.47 -17.81
N HIS A 110 0.20 -13.97 -18.29
CA HIS A 110 -0.79 -14.80 -18.99
C HIS A 110 -0.20 -15.42 -20.24
N ALA A 111 0.50 -14.64 -21.08
CA ALA A 111 1.14 -15.16 -22.28
C ALA A 111 2.15 -16.26 -21.92
N THR A 112 3.02 -16.00 -20.95
CA THR A 112 4.01 -16.99 -20.47
C THR A 112 3.35 -18.25 -19.90
N LEU A 113 2.30 -18.13 -19.08
CA LEU A 113 1.59 -19.30 -18.54
C LEU A 113 0.88 -20.09 -19.65
N ALA A 114 0.28 -19.40 -20.63
CA ALA A 114 -0.42 -20.02 -21.75
C ALA A 114 0.55 -20.79 -22.67
N GLU A 115 1.79 -20.32 -22.85
CA GLU A 115 2.82 -21.05 -23.62
C GLU A 115 3.16 -22.43 -23.04
N HIS A 116 3.02 -22.60 -21.72
CA HIS A 116 3.23 -23.89 -21.06
C HIS A 116 2.05 -24.85 -21.21
N ILE A 117 0.91 -24.39 -21.71
CA ILE A 117 -0.26 -25.22 -22.03
C ILE A 117 -0.08 -25.79 -23.44
N THR A 118 0.54 -26.95 -23.50
CA THR A 118 0.71 -27.73 -24.73
C THR A 118 -0.36 -28.81 -24.86
N PRO A 119 -0.59 -29.35 -26.08
CA PRO A 119 -1.41 -30.56 -26.28
C PRO A 119 -0.99 -31.74 -25.39
N TYR A 120 0.29 -31.83 -25.03
CA TYR A 120 0.80 -32.88 -24.14
C TYR A 120 0.41 -32.64 -22.67
N THR A 121 0.49 -31.40 -22.18
CA THR A 121 0.11 -31.05 -20.80
C THR A 121 -1.41 -31.07 -20.58
N LEU A 122 -2.21 -30.91 -21.64
CA LEU A 122 -3.67 -31.05 -21.58
C LEU A 122 -4.12 -32.46 -21.18
N HIS A 123 -3.30 -33.49 -21.41
CA HIS A 123 -3.59 -34.88 -21.01
C HIS A 123 -3.06 -35.22 -19.61
N SER A 124 -2.43 -34.27 -18.90
CA SER A 124 -2.01 -34.43 -17.50
C SER A 124 -3.22 -34.57 -16.58
N PRO A 125 -3.20 -35.43 -15.54
CA PRO A 125 -4.33 -35.57 -14.59
C PRO A 125 -4.78 -34.25 -13.93
N ALA A 126 -3.89 -33.26 -13.85
CA ALA A 126 -4.18 -31.94 -13.27
C ALA A 126 -5.02 -31.03 -14.20
N ILE A 127 -4.99 -31.26 -15.52
CA ILE A 127 -5.67 -30.44 -16.54
C ILE A 127 -6.67 -31.27 -17.35
N GLY A 128 -6.41 -32.56 -17.52
CA GLY A 128 -7.11 -33.51 -18.39
C GLY A 128 -8.51 -33.94 -17.94
N ALA A 129 -9.03 -33.37 -16.86
CA ALA A 129 -10.46 -33.39 -16.58
C ALA A 129 -11.26 -32.45 -17.53
N LEU A 130 -10.55 -31.55 -18.25
CA LEU A 130 -11.12 -30.61 -19.19
C LEU A 130 -11.05 -31.19 -20.60
N ASP A 131 -12.20 -31.57 -21.17
CA ASP A 131 -12.29 -32.02 -22.57
C ASP A 131 -11.87 -30.87 -23.52
N PRO A 132 -10.74 -30.99 -24.23
CA PRO A 132 -10.25 -29.94 -25.14
C PRO A 132 -11.19 -29.70 -26.32
N ALA A 133 -12.06 -30.65 -26.64
CA ALA A 133 -13.05 -30.54 -27.72
C ALA A 133 -14.25 -29.67 -27.32
N HIS A 134 -14.42 -29.34 -26.03
CA HIS A 134 -15.55 -28.55 -25.56
C HIS A 134 -15.14 -27.07 -25.35
N PRO A 135 -15.75 -26.11 -26.07
CA PRO A 135 -15.40 -24.69 -25.98
C PRO A 135 -15.48 -24.11 -24.56
N ALA A 136 -16.40 -24.62 -23.73
CA ALA A 136 -16.56 -24.19 -22.34
C ALA A 136 -15.34 -24.55 -21.46
N SER A 137 -14.72 -25.70 -21.70
CA SER A 137 -13.54 -26.18 -20.97
C SER A 137 -12.32 -25.30 -21.23
N ILE A 138 -12.12 -24.90 -22.50
CA ILE A 138 -11.03 -24.02 -22.92
C ILE A 138 -11.21 -22.61 -22.33
N LEU A 139 -12.43 -22.09 -22.31
CA LEU A 139 -12.72 -20.80 -21.68
C LEU A 139 -12.46 -20.81 -20.18
N ALA A 140 -12.87 -21.88 -19.48
CA ALA A 140 -12.61 -22.05 -18.06
C ALA A 140 -11.10 -22.13 -17.76
N LEU A 141 -10.33 -22.85 -18.58
CA LEU A 141 -8.88 -22.93 -18.48
C LEU A 141 -8.22 -21.56 -18.66
N ASN A 142 -8.62 -20.81 -19.69
CA ASN A 142 -8.13 -19.45 -19.93
C ASN A 142 -8.43 -18.52 -18.74
N GLY A 143 -9.61 -18.65 -18.14
CA GLY A 143 -9.97 -17.93 -16.91
C GLY A 143 -9.05 -18.25 -15.73
N GLN A 144 -8.67 -19.52 -15.55
CA GLN A 144 -7.73 -19.92 -14.49
C GLN A 144 -6.32 -19.37 -14.75
N ILE A 145 -5.83 -19.44 -16.00
CA ILE A 145 -4.55 -18.86 -16.40
C ILE A 145 -4.54 -17.35 -16.11
N THR A 146 -5.61 -16.65 -16.46
CA THR A 146 -5.75 -15.22 -16.19
C THR A 146 -5.70 -14.92 -14.69
N ARG A 147 -6.41 -15.70 -13.86
CA ARG A 147 -6.40 -15.51 -12.40
C ARG A 147 -5.00 -15.73 -11.80
N GLN A 148 -4.32 -16.79 -12.22
CA GLN A 148 -2.94 -17.08 -11.80
C GLN A 148 -1.96 -15.98 -12.23
N ALA A 149 -2.06 -15.54 -13.50
CA ALA A 149 -1.24 -14.47 -14.04
C ALA A 149 -1.44 -13.14 -13.31
N ALA A 150 -2.69 -12.79 -12.97
CA ALA A 150 -3.03 -11.61 -12.20
C ALA A 150 -2.49 -11.70 -10.77
N MET A 151 -2.52 -12.89 -10.15
CA MET A 151 -1.96 -13.09 -8.81
C MET A 151 -0.46 -12.81 -8.76
N ILE A 152 0.29 -13.36 -9.72
CA ILE A 152 1.73 -13.09 -9.86
C ILE A 152 1.97 -11.58 -10.06
N ALA A 153 1.13 -10.92 -10.86
CA ALA A 153 1.24 -9.48 -11.08
C ALA A 153 0.95 -8.66 -9.81
N TYR A 154 -0.04 -9.05 -8.99
CA TYR A 154 -0.28 -8.42 -7.70
C TYR A 154 0.90 -8.56 -6.74
N ASN A 155 1.51 -9.75 -6.68
CA ASN A 155 2.68 -9.99 -5.82
C ASN A 155 3.87 -9.10 -6.24
N ASN A 156 4.09 -8.94 -7.56
CA ASN A 156 5.10 -8.03 -8.09
C ASN A 156 4.81 -6.56 -7.74
N ASP A 157 3.54 -6.14 -7.76
CA ASP A 157 3.16 -4.78 -7.37
C ASP A 157 3.35 -4.53 -5.87
N PHE A 158 3.06 -5.51 -5.00
CA PHE A 158 3.34 -5.41 -3.57
C PHE A 158 4.84 -5.28 -3.29
N GLU A 159 5.68 -6.00 -4.04
CA GLU A 159 7.13 -5.86 -3.98
C GLU A 159 7.57 -4.45 -4.37
N LEU A 160 7.06 -3.93 -5.50
CA LEU A 160 7.37 -2.58 -5.96
C LEU A 160 6.98 -1.54 -4.89
N MET A 161 5.77 -1.63 -4.34
CA MET A 161 5.31 -0.73 -3.27
C MET A 161 6.19 -0.82 -2.02
N MET A 162 6.66 -2.03 -1.67
CA MET A 162 7.56 -2.25 -0.55
C MET A 162 8.90 -1.55 -0.78
N VAL A 163 9.50 -1.73 -1.97
CA VAL A 163 10.77 -1.09 -2.35
C VAL A 163 10.64 0.42 -2.36
N VAL A 164 9.57 0.97 -2.92
CA VAL A 164 9.30 2.42 -2.90
C VAL A 164 9.15 2.93 -1.47
N THR A 165 8.43 2.22 -0.61
CA THR A 165 8.26 2.60 0.81
C THR A 165 9.59 2.57 1.56
N LEU A 166 10.42 1.56 1.31
CA LEU A 166 11.78 1.47 1.86
C LEU A 166 12.67 2.61 1.36
N ALA A 167 12.55 2.99 0.08
CA ALA A 167 13.31 4.11 -0.49
C ALA A 167 12.92 5.46 0.13
N VAL A 168 11.67 5.62 0.60
CA VAL A 168 11.20 6.83 1.32
C VAL A 168 11.72 6.87 2.77
N MET A 169 11.95 5.73 3.40
CA MET A 169 12.39 5.65 4.80
C MET A 169 13.66 6.48 5.13
N PRO A 170 14.76 6.46 4.33
CA PRO A 170 15.93 7.31 4.60
C PRO A 170 15.65 8.81 4.45
N LEU A 171 14.65 9.22 3.64
CA LEU A 171 14.28 10.64 3.51
C LEU A 171 13.73 11.20 4.83
N LEU A 172 13.27 10.34 5.76
CA LEU A 172 12.86 10.78 7.10
C LEU A 172 14.00 11.44 7.89
N ILE A 173 15.26 11.10 7.61
CA ILE A 173 16.43 11.71 8.26
C ILE A 173 16.55 13.19 7.87
N LEU A 174 16.13 13.53 6.64
CA LEU A 174 16.15 14.89 6.11
C LEU A 174 15.02 15.77 6.68
N LEU A 175 13.94 15.16 7.19
CA LEU A 175 12.81 15.90 7.76
C LEU A 175 13.25 16.67 9.02
N ARG A 176 13.30 17.99 8.96
CA ARG A 176 13.67 18.84 10.09
C ARG A 176 12.70 18.60 11.27
N PRO A 177 13.18 18.46 12.53
CA PRO A 177 12.31 18.25 13.68
C PRO A 177 11.30 19.39 13.77
N ALA A 178 10.01 19.08 13.85
CA ALA A 178 9.00 20.08 14.17
C ALA A 178 9.33 20.65 15.55
N SER A 179 9.63 21.95 15.60
CA SER A 179 9.74 22.66 16.88
C SER A 179 8.41 22.49 17.60
N ARG A 180 8.47 22.03 18.86
CA ARG A 180 7.29 21.74 19.69
C ARG A 180 6.31 22.91 19.59
N ALA A 181 5.18 22.72 18.90
CA ALA A 181 4.11 23.70 18.97
C ALA A 181 3.66 23.75 20.44
N PRO A 182 3.70 24.93 21.11
CA PRO A 182 3.10 25.05 22.42
C PRO A 182 1.62 24.73 22.23
N GLN A 183 1.13 23.69 22.91
CA GLN A 183 -0.31 23.51 23.06
C GLN A 183 -0.81 24.78 23.75
N GLY A 184 -1.43 25.66 22.97
CA GLY A 184 -2.10 26.84 23.50
C GLY A 184 -3.12 26.35 24.51
N SER A 185 -2.85 26.62 25.78
CA SER A 185 -3.85 26.55 26.84
C SER A 185 -4.92 27.57 26.47
N GLU A 186 -5.94 27.11 25.75
CA GLU A 186 -7.17 27.86 25.55
C GLU A 186 -7.85 27.90 26.93
N ARG A 187 -7.45 28.90 27.73
CA ARG A 187 -8.20 29.31 28.90
C ARG A 187 -9.54 29.77 28.34
N VAL A 188 -10.55 28.93 28.53
CA VAL A 188 -11.96 29.28 28.48
C VAL A 188 -12.12 30.49 29.41
N ILE A 189 -12.14 31.68 28.83
CA ILE A 189 -12.63 32.88 29.51
C ILE A 189 -14.14 32.69 29.52
N VAL A 190 -14.64 32.22 30.65
CA VAL A 190 -16.03 32.36 31.03
C VAL A 190 -16.19 33.83 31.39
N ASP A 191 -16.97 34.56 30.60
CA ASP A 191 -17.75 35.73 31.02
C ASP A 191 -19.00 35.81 30.13
#